data_AF-A0A4Y2UCH2-F1
#
_entry.id   AF-A0A4Y2UCH2-F1
#
_cell.length_a   1.000
_cell.length_b   1.000
_cell.length_c   1.000
_cell.angle_alpha   90.00
_cell.angle_beta   90.00
_cell.angle_gamma   90.00
#
_symmetry.space_group_name_H-M   'P 1'
#
loop_
_entity.id
_entity.type
_entity.pdbx_description
1 polymer ?
#
loop_
_entity_poly.entity_id
_entity_poly.type
_entity_poly.pdbx_seq_one_letter_code
_entity_poly.pdbx_strand_id
1 'polypeptide(L)'
;MKARYINDTAQLVLFIRGVDENFEITEELACMRSLKGTIKGCDIFREFQEGLLTLKVPIKNICNITTDGAPNMTGKKSGFLGLFNQNYPGNNVVFLHYVIHQDAVCKSVLNTKPVLDAVVKLVNTIRSRGLTHRQFRGFLQYGQSEYSDVPYYTKVR
;
A
#
# COMPACT_ATOMS: atom_id res chain seq x y z
N MET A 1 0.94 -4.36 7.71
CA MET A 1 0.69 -5.69 7.12
C MET A 1 -0.44 -5.56 6.11
N LYS A 2 -0.29 -6.15 4.92
CA LYS A 2 -1.32 -6.16 3.88
C LYS A 2 -1.41 -7.53 3.24
N ALA A 3 -2.64 -8.00 2.99
CA ALA A 3 -2.87 -9.17 2.15
C ALA A 3 -3.09 -8.74 0.69
N ARG A 4 -2.36 -9.32 -0.28
CA ARG A 4 -2.51 -9.04 -1.71
C ARG A 4 -2.53 -10.33 -2.52
N TYR A 5 -3.33 -10.42 -3.58
CA TYR A 5 -3.30 -11.56 -4.49
C TYR A 5 -2.21 -11.40 -5.54
N ILE A 6 -1.34 -12.40 -5.68
CA ILE A 6 -0.35 -12.54 -6.76
C ILE A 6 -0.51 -13.95 -7.34
N ASN A 7 -0.77 -14.07 -8.64
CA ASN A 7 -1.00 -15.36 -9.33
C ASN A 7 -1.99 -16.27 -8.57
N ASP A 8 -3.18 -15.72 -8.27
CA ASP A 8 -4.28 -16.38 -7.52
C ASP A 8 -3.94 -16.86 -6.10
N THR A 9 -2.76 -16.52 -5.58
CA THR A 9 -2.35 -16.83 -4.21
C THR A 9 -2.36 -15.55 -3.38
N ALA A 10 -3.10 -15.56 -2.27
CA ALA A 10 -3.03 -14.47 -1.31
C ALA A 10 -1.64 -14.43 -0.66
N GLN A 11 -1.07 -13.25 -0.52
CA GLN A 11 0.26 -12.99 0.03
C GLN A 11 0.13 -12.08 1.24
N LEU A 12 0.70 -12.49 2.37
CA LEU A 12 0.93 -11.63 3.51
C LEU A 12 2.24 -10.87 3.30
N VAL A 13 2.16 -9.55 3.29
CA VAL A 13 3.32 -8.66 3.13
C VAL A 13 3.62 -7.98 4.46
N LEU A 14 4.84 -8.19 4.97
CA LEU A 14 5.34 -7.58 6.20
C LEU A 14 6.32 -6.46 5.84
N PHE A 15 6.00 -5.25 6.30
CA PHE A 15 6.91 -4.11 6.27
C PHE A 15 7.41 -3.85 7.70
N ILE A 16 8.69 -3.57 7.84
CA ILE A 16 9.27 -3.07 9.09
C ILE A 16 9.55 -1.59 8.90
N ARG A 17 9.08 -0.79 9.86
CA ARG A 17 9.34 0.64 9.91
C ARG A 17 10.11 0.95 11.18
N GLY A 18 11.30 1.51 11.04
CA GLY A 18 12.18 1.92 12.11
C GLY A 18 12.33 3.44 12.18
N VAL A 19 12.78 3.92 13.33
CA VAL A 19 13.27 5.29 13.52
C VAL A 19 14.63 5.19 14.19
N ASP A 20 15.64 5.84 13.63
CA ASP A 20 17.00 5.82 14.19
C ASP A 20 17.24 6.97 15.19
N GLU A 21 18.47 7.07 15.69
CA GLU A 21 18.89 8.09 16.67
C GLU A 21 18.82 9.52 16.10
N ASN A 22 18.84 9.68 14.78
CA ASN A 22 18.71 10.96 14.09
C ASN A 22 17.26 11.30 13.75
N PHE A 23 16.30 10.51 14.23
CA PHE A 23 14.88 10.59 13.87
C PHE A 23 14.58 10.31 12.39
N GLU A 24 15.50 9.66 11.67
CA GLU A 24 15.26 9.25 10.30
C GLU A 24 14.35 8.03 10.26
N ILE A 25 13.33 8.08 9.40
CA ILE A 25 12.34 7.02 9.27
C ILE A 25 12.75 6.11 8.11
N THR A 26 12.97 4.84 8.40
CA THR A 26 13.18 3.81 7.38
C THR A 26 11.96 2.89 7.31
N GLU A 27 11.53 2.54 6.10
CA GLU A 27 10.49 1.54 5.87
C GLU A 27 10.96 0.58 4.79
N GLU A 28 10.99 -0.71 5.12
CA GLU A 28 11.49 -1.74 4.21
C GLU A 28 10.52 -2.93 4.13
N LEU A 29 10.44 -3.54 2.95
CA LEU A 29 9.76 -4.81 2.76
C LEU A 29 10.61 -5.90 3.44
N ALA A 30 10.17 -6.35 4.61
CA ALA A 30 10.90 -7.33 5.38
C ALA A 30 10.69 -8.74 4.82
N CYS A 31 9.43 -9.14 4.57
CA CYS A 31 9.17 -10.41 3.89
C CYS A 31 7.78 -10.47 3.25
N MET A 32 7.63 -11.44 2.35
CA MET A 32 6.38 -11.81 1.71
C MET A 32 6.13 -13.31 1.93
N ARG A 33 4.91 -13.66 2.35
CA ARG A 33 4.53 -15.03 2.73
C ARG A 33 3.24 -15.43 2.02
N SER A 34 3.25 -16.56 1.34
CA SER A 34 2.04 -17.10 0.69
C SER A 34 1.05 -17.63 1.72
N LEU A 35 -0.17 -17.11 1.71
CA LEU A 35 -1.33 -17.65 2.43
C LEU A 35 -1.97 -18.74 1.56
N LYS A 36 -1.64 -20.01 1.87
CA LYS A 36 -2.16 -21.17 1.14
C LYS A 36 -3.57 -21.53 1.64
N GLY A 37 -4.53 -21.58 0.72
CA GLY A 37 -5.90 -22.05 1.01
C GLY A 37 -6.85 -20.93 1.43
N THR A 38 -6.73 -20.41 2.66
CA THR A 38 -7.65 -19.39 3.18
C THR A 38 -6.94 -18.16 3.75
N ILE A 39 -7.70 -17.06 3.86
CA ILE A 39 -7.24 -15.78 4.41
C ILE A 39 -7.83 -15.54 5.81
N LYS A 40 -8.04 -16.59 6.61
CA LYS A 40 -8.57 -16.44 7.97
C LYS A 40 -7.52 -15.81 8.88
N GLY A 41 -7.97 -15.17 9.97
CA GLY A 41 -7.06 -14.52 10.92
C GLY A 41 -6.01 -15.48 11.50
N CYS A 42 -6.34 -16.77 11.68
CA CYS A 42 -5.39 -17.79 12.15
C CYS A 42 -4.30 -18.11 11.12
N ASP A 43 -4.63 -18.16 9.83
CA ASP A 43 -3.63 -18.38 8.77
C ASP A 43 -2.67 -17.18 8.69
N ILE A 44 -3.22 -15.97 8.79
CA ILE A 44 -2.43 -14.72 8.79
C ILE A 44 -1.53 -14.66 10.03
N PHE A 45 -2.06 -15.01 11.20
CA PHE A 45 -1.30 -15.04 12.44
C PHE A 45 -0.15 -16.04 12.40
N ARG A 46 -0.39 -17.25 11.88
CA ARG A 46 0.66 -18.26 11.67
C ARG A 46 1.76 -17.73 10.75
N GLU A 47 1.40 -17.25 9.56
CA GLU A 47 2.40 -16.74 8.61
C GLU A 47 3.15 -15.51 9.13
N PHE A 48 2.50 -14.70 9.96
CA PHE A 48 3.15 -13.59 10.67
C PHE A 48 4.21 -14.09 11.66
N GLN A 49 3.89 -15.08 12.49
CA GLN A 49 4.85 -15.67 13.44
C GLN A 49 6.05 -16.28 12.70
N GLU A 50 5.80 -17.06 11.64
CA GLU A 50 6.84 -17.60 10.77
C GLU A 50 7.70 -16.51 10.12
N GLY A 51 7.08 -15.40 9.71
CA GLY A 51 7.77 -14.24 9.18
C GLY A 51 8.73 -13.62 10.19
N LEU A 52 8.28 -13.39 11.42
CA LEU A 52 9.13 -12.86 12.50
C LEU A 52 10.27 -13.79 12.87
N LEU A 53 10.01 -15.10 12.93
CA LEU A 53 11.04 -16.11 13.19
C LEU A 53 12.11 -16.08 12.10
N THR A 54 11.70 -16.02 10.83
CA THR A 54 12.63 -15.93 9.68
C THR A 54 13.48 -14.67 9.75
N LEU A 55 12.86 -13.54 10.10
CA LEU A 55 13.53 -12.24 10.25
C LEU A 55 14.35 -12.12 11.55
N LYS A 56 14.24 -13.11 12.45
CA LYS A 56 14.82 -13.09 13.80
C LYS A 56 14.42 -11.83 14.60
N VAL A 57 13.21 -11.32 14.36
CA VAL A 57 12.68 -10.15 15.06
C VAL A 57 11.91 -10.62 16.30
N PRO A 58 12.37 -10.28 17.52
CA PRO A 58 11.62 -10.59 18.72
C PRO A 58 10.26 -9.89 18.73
N ILE A 59 9.19 -10.60 19.08
CA ILE A 59 7.83 -10.04 19.17
C ILE A 59 7.75 -8.81 20.08
N LYS A 60 8.57 -8.78 21.14
CA LYS A 60 8.69 -7.69 22.11
C LYS A 60 9.22 -6.38 21.53
N ASN A 61 9.86 -6.44 20.36
CA ASN A 61 10.37 -5.26 19.67
C ASN A 61 9.30 -4.60 18.80
N ILE A 62 8.13 -5.24 18.64
CA ILE A 62 7.03 -4.70 17.85
C ILE A 62 6.23 -3.74 18.74
N CYS A 63 6.23 -2.46 18.36
CA CYS A 63 5.47 -1.41 19.06
C CYS A 63 4.13 -1.10 18.38
N ASN A 64 4.04 -1.26 17.06
CA ASN A 64 2.87 -0.92 16.26
C ASN A 64 2.58 -2.00 15.22
N ILE A 65 1.31 -2.35 15.04
CA ILE A 65 0.87 -3.17 13.91
C ILE A 65 -0.24 -2.43 13.16
N THR A 66 -0.01 -2.20 11.87
CA THR A 66 -1.00 -1.58 11.00
C THR A 66 -1.69 -2.62 10.11
N THR A 67 -3.02 -2.64 10.08
CA THR A 67 -3.84 -3.62 9.31
C THR A 67 -4.86 -2.91 8.42
N ASP A 68 -5.27 -3.51 7.30
CA ASP A 68 -6.25 -2.93 6.36
C ASP A 68 -7.70 -2.85 6.89
N GLY A 69 -7.95 -3.34 8.10
CA GLY A 69 -9.25 -3.29 8.76
C GLY A 69 -10.19 -4.43 8.40
N ALA A 70 -9.81 -5.31 7.47
CA ALA A 70 -10.66 -6.40 7.06
C ALA A 70 -11.05 -7.31 8.25
N PRO A 71 -12.23 -7.95 8.27
CA PRO A 71 -12.70 -8.71 9.43
C PRO A 71 -11.78 -9.84 9.88
N ASN A 72 -11.08 -10.48 8.94
CA ASN A 72 -10.02 -11.47 9.21
C ASN A 72 -8.78 -10.87 9.90
N MET A 73 -8.53 -9.57 9.75
CA MET A 73 -7.49 -8.85 10.46
C MET A 73 -7.98 -8.39 11.83
N THR A 74 -9.14 -7.74 11.91
CA THR A 74 -9.58 -6.98 13.09
C THR A 74 -10.51 -7.70 14.05
N GLY A 75 -11.01 -8.89 13.68
CA GLY A 75 -11.94 -9.66 14.51
C GLY A 75 -11.40 -9.95 15.92
N LYS A 76 -12.19 -9.64 16.95
CA LYS A 76 -11.79 -9.74 18.37
C LYS A 76 -11.39 -11.14 18.84
N LYS A 77 -12.01 -12.19 18.29
CA LYS A 77 -11.75 -13.59 18.69
C LYS A 77 -10.91 -14.34 17.67
N SER A 78 -11.32 -14.29 16.40
CA SER A 78 -10.75 -15.08 15.31
C SER A 78 -9.96 -14.27 14.27
N GLY A 79 -9.95 -12.94 14.40
CA GLY A 79 -9.13 -12.09 13.56
C GLY A 79 -7.68 -12.08 14.04
N PHE A 80 -6.76 -11.69 13.17
CA PHE A 80 -5.34 -11.57 13.48
C PHE A 80 -5.08 -10.78 14.78
N LEU A 81 -5.71 -9.61 14.95
CA LEU A 81 -5.60 -8.76 16.15
C LEU A 81 -6.04 -9.49 17.41
N GLY A 82 -7.19 -10.17 17.34
CA GLY A 82 -7.72 -10.96 18.45
C GLY A 82 -6.78 -12.08 18.87
N LEU A 83 -6.23 -12.81 17.89
CA LEU A 83 -5.28 -13.89 18.11
C LEU A 83 -3.94 -13.38 18.66
N PHE A 84 -3.45 -12.25 18.15
CA PHE A 84 -2.25 -11.61 18.66
C PHE A 84 -2.37 -11.30 20.15
N ASN A 85 -3.45 -10.63 20.56
CA ASN A 85 -3.66 -10.25 21.96
C ASN A 85 -3.84 -11.45 22.90
N GLN A 86 -4.43 -12.56 22.40
CA GLN A 86 -4.55 -13.80 23.17
C GLN A 86 -3.20 -14.48 23.40
N ASN A 87 -2.31 -14.45 22.41
CA ASN A 87 -0.99 -15.10 22.49
C ASN A 87 0.06 -14.21 23.17
N TYR A 88 -0.09 -12.88 23.09
CA TYR A 88 0.88 -11.91 23.60
C TYR A 88 0.20 -10.83 24.48
N PRO A 89 -0.51 -11.20 25.56
CA PRO A 89 -1.31 -10.26 26.36
C PRO A 89 -0.49 -9.19 27.08
N GLY A 90 0.81 -9.42 27.30
CA GLY A 90 1.74 -8.46 27.90
C GLY A 90 2.46 -7.54 26.90
N ASN A 91 2.21 -7.70 25.60
CA ASN A 91 2.86 -6.89 24.58
C ASN A 91 1.99 -5.66 24.29
N ASN A 92 2.43 -4.47 24.71
CA ASN A 92 1.74 -3.20 24.48
C ASN A 92 1.92 -2.72 23.03
N VAL A 93 1.26 -3.42 22.09
CA VAL A 93 1.24 -3.04 20.67
C VAL A 93 0.06 -2.12 20.41
N VAL A 94 0.32 -0.98 19.76
CA VAL A 94 -0.75 -0.13 19.23
C VAL A 94 -1.18 -0.66 17.88
N PHE A 95 -2.48 -0.92 17.74
CA PHE A 95 -3.06 -1.36 16.49
C PHE A 95 -3.59 -0.18 15.70
N LEU A 96 -3.00 0.03 14.54
CA LEU A 96 -3.37 1.09 13.62
C LEU A 96 -4.23 0.48 12.50
N HIS A 97 -5.27 1.20 12.11
CA HIS A 97 -5.98 0.91 10.86
C HIS A 97 -5.20 1.57 9.71
N TYR A 98 -4.92 0.84 8.64
CA TYR A 98 -4.13 1.30 7.51
C TYR A 98 -4.94 2.33 6.73
N VAL A 99 -4.75 3.61 7.06
CA VAL A 99 -5.45 4.74 6.46
C VAL A 99 -5.08 4.95 4.98
N ILE A 100 -4.03 4.30 4.44
CA ILE A 100 -3.60 4.48 3.04
C ILE A 100 -4.52 3.76 2.03
N HIS A 101 -5.68 3.25 2.45
CA HIS A 101 -6.83 3.14 1.54
C HIS A 101 -7.37 4.51 1.09
N GLN A 102 -6.83 5.61 1.63
CA GLN A 102 -7.13 6.98 1.26
C GLN A 102 -6.85 7.33 -0.20
N ASP A 103 -6.06 6.61 -1.00
CA ASP A 103 -6.07 6.92 -2.44
C ASP A 103 -7.43 6.61 -3.10
N ALA A 104 -8.19 5.65 -2.57
CA ALA A 104 -9.55 5.35 -3.02
C ALA A 104 -10.60 6.20 -2.30
N VAL A 105 -10.40 6.51 -1.01
CA VAL A 105 -11.35 7.29 -0.20
C VAL A 105 -11.15 8.81 -0.37
N CYS A 106 -9.92 9.31 -0.49
CA CYS A 106 -9.68 10.71 -0.89
C CYS A 106 -10.18 10.97 -2.32
N LYS A 107 -10.24 9.98 -3.23
CA LYS A 107 -10.93 10.15 -4.52
C LYS A 107 -12.43 10.38 -4.38
N SER A 108 -13.09 9.79 -3.37
CA SER A 108 -14.52 9.99 -3.14
C SER A 108 -14.82 11.25 -2.32
N VAL A 109 -13.89 11.67 -1.46
CA VAL A 109 -14.02 12.87 -0.59
C VAL A 109 -13.57 14.15 -1.31
N LEU A 110 -12.46 14.10 -2.05
CA LEU A 110 -12.02 15.18 -2.92
C LEU A 110 -12.70 14.97 -4.27
N ASN A 111 -13.74 15.76 -4.58
CA ASN A 111 -14.43 15.76 -5.88
C ASN A 111 -13.48 16.25 -7.01
N THR A 112 -12.43 15.48 -7.29
CA THR A 112 -11.37 15.76 -8.25
C THR A 112 -11.75 15.30 -9.65
N LYS A 113 -12.90 14.64 -9.79
CA LYS A 113 -13.42 14.15 -11.07
C LYS A 113 -13.45 15.23 -12.17
N PRO A 114 -13.93 16.46 -11.93
CA PRO A 114 -13.90 17.51 -12.96
C PRO A 114 -12.49 17.89 -13.39
N VAL A 115 -11.55 17.95 -12.45
CA VAL A 115 -10.14 18.27 -12.72
C VAL A 115 -9.48 17.13 -13.51
N LEU A 116 -9.71 15.89 -13.09
CA LEU A 116 -9.17 14.71 -13.75
C LEU A 116 -9.72 14.59 -15.18
N ASP A 117 -11.02 14.78 -15.38
CA ASP A 117 -11.66 14.74 -16.70
C ASP A 117 -11.11 15.84 -17.62
N ALA A 118 -10.84 17.04 -17.10
CA ALA A 118 -10.22 18.13 -17.85
C ALA A 118 -8.77 17.78 -18.26
N VAL A 119 -7.96 17.26 -17.33
CA VAL A 119 -6.57 16.84 -17.60
C VAL A 119 -6.55 15.72 -18.63
N VAL A 120 -7.38 14.69 -18.48
CA VAL A 120 -7.47 13.57 -19.42
C VAL A 120 -7.87 14.06 -20.81
N LYS A 121 -8.84 14.96 -20.91
CA LYS A 121 -9.26 15.55 -22.19
C LYS A 121 -8.13 16.34 -22.84
N LEU A 122 -7.39 17.14 -22.05
CA LEU A 122 -6.25 17.91 -22.54
C LEU A 122 -5.13 17.00 -23.07
N VAL A 123 -4.71 16.02 -22.27
CA VAL A 123 -3.67 15.05 -22.64
C VAL A 123 -4.05 14.29 -23.91
N ASN A 124 -5.29 13.80 -23.99
CA ASN A 124 -5.76 13.09 -25.18
C ASN A 124 -5.81 13.99 -26.41
N THR A 125 -6.16 15.28 -26.25
CA THR A 125 -6.16 16.25 -27.37
C THR A 125 -4.74 16.55 -27.88
N ILE A 126 -3.78 16.70 -26.96
CA ILE A 126 -2.36 16.89 -27.31
C ILE A 126 -1.87 15.66 -28.08
N ARG A 127 -2.19 14.46 -27.60
CA ARG A 127 -1.71 13.18 -28.15
C ARG A 127 -2.41 12.78 -29.45
N SER A 128 -3.68 13.13 -29.64
CA SER A 128 -4.43 12.75 -30.85
C SER A 128 -4.02 13.55 -32.10
N ARG A 129 -3.21 14.60 -31.95
CA ARG A 129 -2.79 15.50 -33.04
C ARG A 129 -1.27 15.60 -33.12
N GLY A 130 -0.67 15.00 -34.14
CA GLY A 130 0.79 14.89 -34.27
C GLY A 130 1.54 16.23 -34.35
N LEU A 131 0.93 17.29 -34.90
CA LEU A 131 1.54 18.63 -34.89
C LEU A 131 1.54 19.23 -33.47
N THR A 132 0.39 19.18 -32.79
CA THR A 132 0.22 19.68 -31.42
C THR A 132 1.14 18.95 -30.44
N HIS A 133 1.27 17.63 -30.57
CA HIS A 133 2.19 16.83 -29.76
C HIS A 133 3.65 17.28 -29.94
N ARG A 134 4.11 17.46 -31.18
CA ARG A 134 5.48 17.92 -31.47
C ARG A 134 5.76 19.32 -30.92
N GLN A 135 4.81 20.25 -31.09
CA GLN A 135 4.93 21.61 -30.54
C GLN A 135 4.96 21.59 -29.00
N PHE A 136 4.14 20.75 -28.38
CA PHE A 136 4.11 20.60 -26.93
C PHE A 136 5.42 20.05 -26.38
N ARG A 137 6.03 19.05 -27.03
CA ARG A 137 7.37 18.57 -26.63
C ARG A 137 8.44 19.65 -26.77
N GLY A 138 8.38 20.46 -27.83
CA GLY A 138 9.27 21.61 -27.99
C GLY A 138 9.13 22.63 -26.86
N PHE A 139 7.89 22.91 -26.44
CA PHE A 139 7.61 23.77 -25.30
C PHE A 139 8.18 23.22 -23.98
N LEU A 140 8.02 21.92 -23.71
CA LEU A 140 8.58 21.28 -22.51
C LEU A 140 10.11 21.37 -22.46
N GLN A 141 10.77 21.16 -23.59
CA GLN A 141 12.23 21.28 -23.71
C GLN A 141 12.71 22.70 -23.49
N TYR A 142 12.02 23.68 -24.08
CA TYR A 142 12.33 25.10 -23.86
C TYR A 142 12.19 25.49 -22.39
N GLY A 143 11.15 25.00 -21.72
CA GLY A 143 10.89 25.24 -20.30
C GLY A 143 11.75 24.42 -19.34
N GLN A 144 12.74 23.65 -19.81
CA GLN A 144 13.58 22.77 -18.99
C GLN A 144 12.76 21.84 -18.06
N SER A 145 11.62 21.35 -18.55
CA SER A 145 10.78 20.39 -17.83
C SER A 145 11.57 19.12 -17.52
N GLU A 146 11.35 18.56 -16.33
CA GLU A 146 11.88 17.25 -15.92
C GLU A 146 11.45 16.14 -16.90
N TYR A 147 10.23 16.25 -17.45
CA TYR A 147 9.68 15.28 -18.39
C TYR A 147 9.58 15.86 -19.80
N SER A 148 9.99 15.07 -20.80
CA SER A 148 10.00 15.49 -22.20
C SER A 148 8.70 15.22 -22.96
N ASP A 149 7.76 14.48 -22.38
CA ASP A 149 6.53 14.05 -23.05
C ASP A 149 5.42 13.70 -22.05
N VAL A 150 4.20 13.45 -22.54
CA VAL A 150 3.04 13.05 -21.76
C VAL A 150 2.48 11.72 -22.28
N PRO A 151 2.23 10.72 -21.41
CA PRO A 151 1.66 9.43 -21.82
C PRO A 151 0.18 9.54 -22.22
N TYR A 152 -0.29 8.63 -23.08
CA TYR A 152 -1.71 8.51 -23.37
C TYR A 152 -2.44 8.00 -22.11
N TYR A 153 -3.45 8.71 -21.64
CA TYR A 153 -4.26 8.21 -20.53
C TYR A 153 -5.32 7.24 -21.06
N THR A 154 -5.15 5.96 -20.78
CA THR A 154 -6.22 4.97 -20.86
C THR A 154 -6.69 4.65 -19.44
N LYS A 155 -8.01 4.67 -19.20
CA LYS A 155 -8.55 4.08 -17.97
C LYS A 155 -8.13 2.61 -17.97
N VAL A 156 -7.25 2.23 -17.06
CA VAL A 156 -7.09 0.82 -16.71
C VAL A 156 -8.43 0.40 -16.14
N ARG A 157 -9.07 -0.57 -16.80
CA ARG A 157 -10.37 -1.12 -16.43
C ARG A 157 -10.33 -1.76 -15.05
#